data_AF-A0A961NIC4-F1
#
_entry.id   AF-A0A961NIC4-F1
#
_cell.length_a   1.000
_cell.length_b   1.000
_cell.length_c   1.000
_cell.angle_alpha   90.00
_cell.angle_beta   90.00
_cell.angle_gamma   90.00
#
_symmetry.space_group_name_H-M   'P 1'
#
loop_
_entity.id
_entity.type
_entity.pdbx_description
1 polymer ?
#
loop_
_entity_poly.entity_id
_entity_poly.type
_entity_poly.pdbx_seq_one_letter_code
_entity_poly.pdbx_strand_id
1 'polypeptide(L)'
;MPAATPELEARLGLTEALSIVIGRIIGSGIFRTPGPMMLAVSGLDASATYTTGDIPVGQISIGLFFLAWIIGGIATFLSSFCFAELVAMIPRSGGPYAYLKAAYPEFWTFLRGWAMFFVSETASIVAVALVFSEYTDYALRTSGGSGIGLVGRTGLALGIIWLLTAANSFGVLASGMLQNVLSFLKVASLIAIIGFCFAAPGESINFTTNV
;
A
#
# COMPACT_ATOMS: atom_id res chain seq x y z
N MET A 1 -8.30 -34.77 29.83
CA MET A 1 -9.16 -33.76 29.19
C MET A 1 -8.31 -32.98 28.21
N PRO A 2 -8.66 -32.87 26.92
CA PRO A 2 -7.99 -31.93 26.04
C PRO A 2 -8.31 -30.51 26.54
N ALA A 3 -7.29 -29.68 26.71
CA ALA A 3 -7.45 -28.30 27.14
C ALA A 3 -8.35 -27.55 26.14
N ALA A 4 -9.36 -26.85 26.63
CA ALA A 4 -10.20 -25.99 25.81
C ALA A 4 -9.30 -24.99 25.08
N THR A 5 -9.32 -25.02 23.74
CA THR A 5 -8.62 -24.04 22.93
C THR A 5 -9.18 -22.66 23.25
N PRO A 6 -8.36 -21.65 23.58
CA PRO A 6 -8.85 -20.31 23.85
C PRO A 6 -9.58 -19.80 22.60
N GLU A 7 -10.91 -19.70 22.67
CA GLU A 7 -11.70 -19.10 21.60
C GLU A 7 -11.49 -17.58 21.65
N LEU A 8 -11.03 -17.03 20.53
CA LEU A 8 -10.85 -15.60 20.37
C LEU A 8 -12.23 -14.93 20.45
N GLU A 9 -12.47 -14.10 21.47
CA GLU A 9 -13.71 -13.34 21.56
C GLU A 9 -13.85 -12.43 20.33
N ALA A 10 -14.96 -12.58 19.61
CA ALA A 10 -15.29 -11.76 18.44
C ALA A 10 -15.66 -10.33 18.88
N ARG A 11 -14.65 -9.50 19.12
CA ARG A 11 -14.80 -8.11 19.61
C ARG A 11 -14.86 -7.05 18.50
N LEU A 12 -14.69 -7.43 17.23
CA LEU A 12 -14.70 -6.51 16.08
C LEU A 12 -16.08 -6.53 15.41
N GLY A 13 -16.74 -5.38 15.34
CA GLY A 13 -17.98 -5.17 14.60
C GLY A 13 -17.72 -4.72 13.16
N LEU A 14 -18.80 -4.33 12.47
CA LEU A 14 -18.76 -3.89 11.07
C LEU A 14 -17.91 -2.62 10.89
N THR A 15 -18.02 -1.67 11.81
CA THR A 15 -17.30 -0.40 11.78
C THR A 15 -15.80 -0.60 11.91
N GLU A 16 -15.37 -1.47 12.81
CA GLU A 16 -13.96 -1.78 13.01
C GLU A 16 -13.43 -2.58 11.81
N ALA A 17 -14.20 -3.54 11.30
CA ALA A 17 -13.84 -4.29 10.10
C ALA A 17 -13.64 -3.39 8.88
N LEU A 18 -14.58 -2.46 8.62
CA LEU A 18 -14.47 -1.48 7.53
C LEU A 18 -13.26 -0.56 7.71
N SER A 19 -13.04 -0.06 8.93
CA SER A 19 -11.90 0.80 9.24
C SER A 19 -10.57 0.10 8.98
N ILE A 20 -10.44 -1.17 9.39
CA ILE A 20 -9.25 -1.98 9.13
C ILE A 20 -9.02 -2.16 7.63
N VAL A 21 -10.08 -2.45 6.86
CA VAL A 21 -9.98 -2.64 5.40
C VAL A 21 -9.53 -1.34 4.72
N ILE A 22 -10.18 -0.21 5.01
CA ILE A 22 -9.80 1.09 4.45
C ILE A 22 -8.35 1.43 4.82
N GLY A 23 -7.99 1.23 6.09
CA GLY A 23 -6.65 1.48 6.59
C GLY A 23 -5.56 0.60 5.97
N ARG A 24 -5.93 -0.59 5.47
CA ARG A 24 -5.03 -1.48 4.72
C ARG A 24 -4.95 -1.17 3.23
N ILE A 25 -6.05 -0.73 2.60
CA ILE A 25 -6.07 -0.38 1.18
C ILE A 25 -5.31 0.93 0.94
N ILE A 26 -5.48 1.93 1.81
CA ILE A 26 -4.80 3.22 1.67
C ILE A 26 -3.37 3.08 2.22
N GLY A 27 -2.40 3.04 1.31
CA GLY A 27 -0.99 2.83 1.62
C GLY A 27 -0.05 3.58 0.68
N SER A 28 1.21 3.18 0.67
CA SER A 28 2.26 3.77 -0.18
C SER A 28 1.92 3.75 -1.67
N GLY A 29 1.08 2.83 -2.13
CA GLY A 29 0.67 2.71 -3.53
C GLY A 29 0.05 3.99 -4.11
N ILE A 30 -0.88 4.63 -3.40
CA ILE A 30 -1.52 5.85 -3.94
C ILE A 30 -0.57 7.06 -3.94
N PHE A 31 0.43 7.09 -3.06
CA PHE A 31 1.37 8.20 -2.96
C PHE A 31 2.56 8.03 -3.91
N ARG A 32 3.06 6.79 -4.09
CA ARG A 32 4.28 6.51 -4.88
C ARG A 32 4.00 6.08 -6.31
N THR A 33 2.96 5.29 -6.56
CA THR A 33 2.73 4.66 -7.87
C THR A 33 2.28 5.61 -8.98
N PRO A 34 1.47 6.67 -8.73
CA PRO A 34 1.01 7.55 -9.81
C PRO A 34 2.15 8.21 -10.60
N GLY A 35 3.23 8.63 -9.93
CA GLY A 35 4.36 9.30 -10.59
C GLY A 35 5.05 8.43 -11.65
N PRO A 36 5.62 7.27 -11.28
CA PRO A 36 6.23 6.33 -12.23
C PRO A 36 5.25 5.82 -13.29
N MET A 37 3.97 5.64 -12.94
CA MET A 37 2.95 5.22 -13.88
C MET A 37 2.71 6.28 -14.96
N MET A 38 2.62 7.55 -14.57
CA MET A 38 2.46 8.68 -15.48
C MET A 38 3.69 8.84 -16.40
N LEU A 39 4.89 8.56 -15.89
CA LEU A 39 6.10 8.46 -16.73
C LEU A 39 6.00 7.32 -17.74
N ALA A 40 5.54 6.14 -17.32
CA ALA A 40 5.48 4.98 -18.21
C ALA A 40 4.49 5.16 -19.37
N VAL A 41 3.34 5.83 -19.15
CA VAL A 41 2.38 6.12 -20.22
C VAL A 41 2.77 7.33 -21.09
N SER A 42 3.89 7.98 -20.81
CA SER A 42 4.36 9.13 -21.59
C SER A 42 5.29 8.78 -22.76
N GLY A 43 5.61 7.49 -22.95
CA GLY A 43 6.55 7.04 -23.99
C GLY A 43 8.01 7.44 -23.74
N LEU A 44 8.29 8.14 -22.64
CA LEU A 44 9.64 8.46 -22.16
C LEU A 44 10.32 7.19 -21.62
N ASP A 45 11.63 7.06 -21.88
CA ASP A 45 12.42 5.87 -21.55
C ASP A 45 12.33 5.54 -20.04
N ALA A 46 11.82 4.36 -19.70
CA ALA A 46 11.63 3.89 -18.34
C ALA A 46 12.95 3.75 -17.54
N SER A 47 14.10 3.82 -18.21
CA SER A 47 15.44 3.76 -17.60
C SER A 47 15.97 5.11 -17.10
N ALA A 48 15.35 6.23 -17.48
CA ALA A 48 15.81 7.56 -17.10
C ALA A 48 15.16 8.04 -15.79
N THR A 49 15.96 8.64 -14.91
CA THR A 49 15.49 9.28 -13.68
C THR A 49 14.96 10.67 -14.01
N TYR A 50 13.65 10.80 -14.16
CA TYR A 50 13.01 12.10 -14.37
C TYR A 50 12.70 12.75 -13.02
N THR A 51 13.11 13.99 -12.83
CA THR A 51 12.64 14.82 -11.71
C THR A 51 11.28 15.40 -12.09
N THR A 52 10.45 15.77 -11.11
CA THR A 52 9.10 16.32 -11.29
C THR A 52 9.00 17.53 -12.25
N GLY A 53 10.13 18.13 -12.66
CA GLY A 53 10.19 19.22 -13.65
C GLY A 53 10.69 18.85 -15.05
N ASP A 54 11.17 17.63 -15.28
CA ASP A 54 11.84 17.24 -16.54
C ASP A 54 10.90 16.52 -17.53
N ILE A 55 9.65 16.29 -17.14
CA ILE A 55 8.67 15.52 -17.93
C ILE A 55 8.00 16.47 -18.92
N PRO A 56 8.18 16.32 -20.24
CA PRO A 56 7.44 17.11 -21.22
C PRO A 56 5.96 16.80 -21.09
N VAL A 57 5.20 17.78 -20.59
CA VAL A 57 3.74 17.68 -20.35
C VAL A 57 2.97 17.30 -21.63
N GLY A 58 3.58 17.50 -22.80
CA GLY A 58 3.01 17.21 -24.12
C GLY A 58 2.96 15.73 -24.54
N GLN A 59 3.58 14.79 -23.82
CA GLN A 59 3.64 13.37 -24.25
C GLN A 59 2.88 12.41 -23.32
N ILE A 60 2.18 12.91 -22.30
CA ILE A 60 1.55 12.08 -21.26
C ILE A 60 0.14 11.68 -21.72
N SER A 61 -0.12 10.38 -21.91
CA SER A 61 -1.47 9.89 -22.18
C SER A 61 -2.31 9.76 -20.90
N ILE A 62 -3.12 10.78 -20.62
CA ILE A 62 -4.03 10.82 -19.48
C ILE A 62 -5.09 9.71 -19.57
N GLY A 63 -5.56 9.41 -20.79
CA GLY A 63 -6.53 8.33 -21.03
C GLY A 63 -6.00 6.97 -20.61
N LEU A 64 -4.75 6.64 -20.96
CA LEU A 64 -4.12 5.37 -20.57
C LEU A 64 -3.88 5.29 -19.06
N PHE A 65 -3.50 6.41 -18.43
CA PHE A 65 -3.36 6.49 -16.97
C PHE A 65 -4.67 6.09 -16.26
N PHE A 66 -5.79 6.75 -16.60
CA PHE A 66 -7.08 6.45 -15.98
C PHE A 66 -7.60 5.06 -16.36
N LEU A 67 -7.39 4.62 -17.60
CA LEU A 67 -7.81 3.29 -18.05
C LEU A 67 -7.16 2.19 -17.20
N ALA A 68 -5.86 2.28 -16.94
CA ALA A 68 -5.16 1.31 -16.12
C ALA A 68 -5.67 1.29 -14.66
N TRP A 69 -6.00 2.45 -14.08
CA TRP A 69 -6.65 2.51 -12.76
C TRP A 69 -8.05 1.90 -12.75
N ILE A 70 -8.85 2.14 -13.79
CA ILE A 70 -10.20 1.58 -13.92
C ILE A 70 -10.12 0.05 -14.04
N ILE A 71 -9.24 -0.47 -14.89
CA ILE A 71 -9.05 -1.92 -15.06
C ILE A 71 -8.60 -2.56 -13.73
N GLY A 72 -7.62 -1.95 -13.05
CA GLY A 72 -7.17 -2.42 -11.73
C GLY A 72 -8.27 -2.37 -10.68
N GLY A 73 -9.10 -1.33 -10.70
CA GLY A 73 -10.26 -1.18 -9.83
C GLY A 73 -11.31 -2.26 -10.05
N ILE A 74 -11.66 -2.54 -11.31
CA ILE A 74 -12.60 -3.61 -11.68
C ILE A 74 -12.04 -4.97 -11.24
N ALA A 75 -10.78 -5.27 -11.53
CA ALA A 75 -10.15 -6.53 -11.14
C ALA A 75 -10.16 -6.73 -9.61
N THR A 76 -9.89 -5.67 -8.85
CA THR A 76 -9.93 -5.70 -7.37
C THR A 76 -11.35 -5.87 -6.86
N PHE A 77 -12.31 -5.19 -7.46
CA PHE A 77 -13.73 -5.28 -7.11
C PHE A 77 -14.27 -6.69 -7.32
N LEU A 78 -13.99 -7.31 -8.48
CA LEU A 78 -14.38 -8.70 -8.75
C LEU A 78 -13.71 -9.67 -7.77
N SER A 79 -12.41 -9.47 -7.48
CA SER A 79 -11.69 -10.30 -6.51
C SER A 79 -12.32 -10.22 -5.11
N SER A 80 -12.84 -9.05 -4.72
CA SER A 80 -13.50 -8.86 -3.43
C SER A 80 -14.78 -9.70 -3.30
N PHE A 81 -15.56 -9.90 -4.36
CA PHE A 81 -16.74 -10.78 -4.32
C PHE A 81 -16.35 -12.23 -4.08
N CYS A 82 -15.32 -12.73 -4.78
CA CYS A 82 -14.82 -14.07 -4.56
C CYS A 82 -14.36 -14.28 -3.10
N PHE A 83 -13.68 -13.29 -2.52
CA PHE A 83 -13.30 -13.35 -1.10
C PHE A 83 -14.50 -13.25 -0.16
N ALA A 84 -15.52 -12.44 -0.48
CA ALA A 84 -16.73 -12.34 0.32
C ALA A 84 -17.49 -13.68 0.40
N GLU A 85 -17.61 -14.39 -0.73
CA GLU A 85 -18.21 -15.73 -0.75
C GLU A 85 -17.40 -16.74 0.07
N LEU A 86 -16.07 -16.71 -0.05
CA LEU A 86 -15.19 -17.59 0.71
C LEU A 86 -15.26 -17.32 2.23
N VAL A 87 -15.29 -16.06 2.64
CA VAL A 87 -15.44 -15.66 4.05
C VAL A 87 -16.79 -16.12 4.61
N ALA A 88 -17.87 -15.98 3.82
CA ALA A 88 -19.20 -16.43 4.22
C ALA A 88 -19.30 -17.96 4.31
N MET A 89 -18.65 -18.68 3.40
CA MET A 89 -18.64 -20.14 3.36
C MET A 89 -17.76 -20.77 4.45
N ILE A 90 -16.62 -20.16 4.78
CA ILE A 90 -15.63 -20.68 5.72
C ILE A 90 -15.32 -19.62 6.80
N PRO A 91 -16.22 -19.45 7.79
CA PRO A 91 -16.06 -18.45 8.86
C PRO A 91 -15.09 -18.94 9.94
N ARG A 92 -13.83 -19.19 9.57
CA ARG A 92 -12.77 -19.62 10.50
C ARG A 92 -11.65 -18.59 10.54
N SER A 93 -11.05 -18.44 11.73
CA SER A 93 -9.81 -17.68 11.88
C SER A 93 -8.69 -18.38 11.09
N GLY A 94 -7.98 -17.64 10.24
CA GLY A 94 -6.90 -18.18 9.40
C GLY A 94 -6.78 -17.56 8.01
N GLY A 95 -7.75 -16.75 7.59
CA GLY A 95 -7.68 -15.94 6.37
C GLY A 95 -7.43 -16.76 5.11
N PRO A 96 -6.64 -16.24 4.14
CA PRO A 96 -6.39 -16.92 2.86
C PRO A 96 -5.82 -18.33 3.00
N TYR A 97 -5.02 -18.60 4.04
CA TYR A 97 -4.45 -19.92 4.29
C TYR A 97 -5.53 -20.96 4.63
N ALA A 98 -6.56 -20.57 5.39
CA ALA A 98 -7.68 -21.47 5.73
C ALA A 98 -8.47 -21.86 4.48
N TYR A 99 -8.65 -20.94 3.53
CA TYR A 99 -9.33 -21.23 2.26
C TYR A 99 -8.51 -22.19 1.39
N LEU A 100 -7.19 -21.99 1.30
CA LEU A 100 -6.34 -22.92 0.58
C LEU A 100 -6.30 -24.31 1.22
N LYS A 101 -6.32 -24.39 2.55
CA LYS A 101 -6.37 -25.67 3.25
C LYS A 101 -7.66 -26.44 2.98
N ALA A 102 -8.77 -25.74 2.74
CA ALA A 102 -10.05 -26.36 2.40
C ALA A 102 -10.10 -26.82 0.92
N ALA A 103 -9.42 -26.13 0.01
CA ALA A 103 -9.50 -26.38 -1.43
C ALA A 103 -8.39 -27.29 -1.99
N TYR A 104 -7.21 -27.34 -1.35
CA TYR A 104 -6.02 -28.01 -1.88
C TYR A 104 -5.40 -29.03 -0.92
N PRO A 105 -4.61 -30.00 -1.44
CA PRO A 105 -3.81 -30.90 -0.62
C PRO A 105 -2.79 -30.16 0.25
N GLU A 106 -2.46 -30.74 1.41
CA GLU A 106 -1.62 -30.12 2.44
C GLU A 106 -0.27 -29.61 1.94
N PHE A 107 0.36 -30.30 0.99
CA PHE A 107 1.63 -29.90 0.40
C PHE A 107 1.56 -28.51 -0.27
N TRP A 108 0.54 -28.27 -1.09
CA TRP A 108 0.38 -27.00 -1.81
C TRP A 108 -0.01 -25.86 -0.88
N THR A 109 -0.85 -26.17 0.11
CA THR A 109 -1.25 -25.23 1.16
C THR A 109 -0.04 -24.83 2.01
N PHE A 110 0.78 -25.79 2.43
CA PHE A 110 2.01 -25.55 3.18
C PHE A 110 2.97 -24.67 2.38
N LEU A 111 3.26 -25.03 1.12
CA LEU A 111 4.16 -24.28 0.28
C LEU A 111 3.67 -22.84 0.06
N ARG A 112 2.37 -22.64 -0.18
CA ARG A 112 1.81 -21.29 -0.26
C ARG A 112 1.91 -20.55 1.07
N GLY A 113 1.66 -21.18 2.20
CA GLY A 113 1.81 -20.58 3.52
C GLY A 113 3.23 -20.02 3.73
N TRP A 114 4.25 -20.81 3.37
CA TRP A 114 5.64 -20.37 3.40
C TRP A 114 5.91 -19.22 2.43
N ALA A 115 5.40 -19.30 1.20
CA ALA A 115 5.56 -18.21 0.22
C ALA A 115 4.88 -16.91 0.69
N MET A 116 3.67 -16.98 1.26
CA MET A 116 2.98 -15.81 1.81
C MET A 116 3.80 -15.19 2.94
N PHE A 117 4.29 -15.99 3.88
CA PHE A 117 5.02 -15.49 5.04
C PHE A 117 6.41 -14.93 4.68
N PHE A 118 7.24 -15.69 3.97
CA PHE A 118 8.64 -15.31 3.70
C PHE A 118 8.85 -14.39 2.52
N VAL A 119 7.90 -14.35 1.58
CA VAL A 119 8.05 -13.58 0.35
C VAL A 119 7.04 -12.44 0.30
N SER A 120 5.74 -12.73 0.39
CA SER A 120 4.72 -11.70 0.17
C SER A 120 4.68 -10.66 1.30
N GLU A 121 4.60 -11.10 2.56
CA GLU A 121 4.48 -10.19 3.70
C GLU A 121 5.79 -9.42 3.96
N THR A 122 6.93 -10.09 3.87
CA THR A 122 8.25 -9.45 4.04
C THR A 122 8.54 -8.44 2.92
N ALA A 123 8.22 -8.76 1.66
CA ALA A 123 8.39 -7.82 0.55
C ALA A 123 7.51 -6.58 0.71
N SER A 124 6.28 -6.75 1.21
CA SER A 124 5.38 -5.63 1.53
C SER A 124 5.99 -4.69 2.58
N ILE A 125 6.53 -5.24 3.68
CA ILE A 125 7.19 -4.46 4.74
C ILE A 125 8.39 -3.70 4.18
N VAL A 126 9.26 -4.36 3.41
CA VAL A 126 10.43 -3.73 2.80
C VAL A 126 10.02 -2.62 1.83
N ALA A 127 9.03 -2.87 0.97
CA ALA A 127 8.55 -1.88 0.01
C ALA A 127 8.06 -0.60 0.69
N VAL A 128 7.28 -0.72 1.77
CA VAL A 128 6.80 0.45 2.53
C VAL A 128 7.95 1.19 3.23
N ALA A 129 8.90 0.46 3.82
CA ALA A 129 10.05 1.06 4.49
C ALA A 129 10.98 1.81 3.53
N LEU A 130 11.20 1.26 2.32
CA LEU A 130 11.96 1.93 1.27
C LEU A 130 11.28 3.23 0.85
N VAL A 131 9.96 3.19 0.60
CA VAL A 131 9.19 4.39 0.25
C VAL A 131 9.28 5.46 1.34
N PHE A 132 9.21 5.07 2.62
CA PHE A 132 9.42 6.00 3.74
C PHE A 132 10.81 6.65 3.71
N SER A 133 11.86 5.86 3.45
CA SER A 133 13.23 6.38 3.34
C SER A 133 13.43 7.30 2.14
N GLU A 134 12.79 6.99 1.00
CA GLU A 134 12.84 7.80 -0.22
C GLU A 134 12.17 9.16 0.00
N TYR A 135 10.97 9.19 0.59
CA TYR A 135 10.28 10.44 0.92
C TYR A 135 11.01 11.27 1.97
N THR A 136 11.64 10.62 2.96
CA THR A 136 12.42 11.34 3.98
C THR A 136 13.65 11.99 3.35
N ASP A 137 14.39 11.27 2.50
CA ASP A 137 15.52 11.84 1.76
C ASP A 137 15.08 12.97 0.82
N TYR A 138 13.95 12.82 0.14
CA TYR A 138 13.38 13.87 -0.69
C TYR A 138 13.07 15.13 0.13
N ALA A 139 12.38 14.98 1.26
CA ALA A 139 12.06 16.10 2.15
C ALA A 139 13.32 16.83 2.66
N LEU A 140 14.37 16.08 3.03
CA LEU A 140 15.65 16.66 3.45
C LEU A 140 16.31 17.49 2.34
N ARG A 141 16.32 16.98 1.10
CA ARG A 141 16.85 17.71 -0.06
C ARG A 141 16.08 19.00 -0.34
N THR A 142 14.75 18.94 -0.29
CA THR A 142 13.90 20.11 -0.54
C THR A 142 14.02 21.16 0.57
N SER A 143 14.36 20.76 1.80
CA SER A 143 14.61 21.69 2.91
C SER A 143 15.98 22.39 2.89
N GLY A 144 16.79 22.16 1.84
CA GLY A 144 18.13 22.74 1.69
C GLY A 144 19.27 21.91 2.31
N GLY A 145 18.96 20.71 2.83
CA GLY A 145 19.96 19.76 3.31
C GLY A 145 20.59 18.92 2.18
N SER A 146 21.77 18.35 2.45
CA SER A 146 22.33 17.31 1.59
C SER A 146 21.56 15.99 1.78
N GLY A 147 21.22 15.30 0.69
CA GLY A 147 20.58 14.00 0.79
C GLY A 147 21.47 12.95 1.47
N ILE A 148 20.84 11.95 2.10
CA ILE A 148 21.47 10.91 2.93
C ILE A 148 22.10 9.77 2.11
N GLY A 149 21.97 9.80 0.77
CA GLY A 149 22.54 8.81 -0.14
C GLY A 149 21.92 7.41 0.00
N LEU A 150 22.42 6.44 -0.79
CA LEU A 150 21.88 5.08 -0.78
C LEU A 150 22.04 4.40 0.57
N VAL A 151 23.23 4.47 1.17
CA VAL A 151 23.52 3.85 2.48
C VAL A 151 22.64 4.44 3.58
N GLY A 152 22.45 5.76 3.59
CA GLY A 152 21.56 6.41 4.57
C GLY A 152 20.10 6.01 4.38
N ARG A 153 19.61 5.95 3.14
CA ARG A 153 18.24 5.47 2.85
C ARG A 153 18.04 4.03 3.33
N THR A 154 18.96 3.13 3.01
CA THR A 154 18.90 1.72 3.46
C THR A 154 18.97 1.62 4.99
N GLY A 155 19.86 2.38 5.63
CA GLY A 155 19.95 2.42 7.10
C GLY A 155 18.67 2.91 7.76
N LEU A 156 18.04 3.94 7.19
CA LEU A 156 16.76 4.48 7.67
C LEU A 156 15.62 3.48 7.46
N ALA A 157 15.54 2.83 6.29
CA ALA A 157 14.57 1.77 6.01
C ALA A 157 14.72 0.59 6.99
N LEU A 158 15.94 0.14 7.27
CA LEU A 158 16.18 -0.89 8.29
C LEU A 158 15.78 -0.41 9.68
N GLY A 159 16.14 0.83 10.04
CA GLY A 159 15.80 1.43 11.33
C GLY A 159 14.29 1.48 11.58
N ILE A 160 13.50 1.91 10.59
CA ILE A 160 12.04 1.97 10.74
C ILE A 160 11.41 0.58 10.83
N ILE A 161 11.94 -0.41 10.11
CA ILE A 161 11.51 -1.81 10.23
C ILE A 161 11.73 -2.29 11.67
N TRP A 162 12.95 -2.17 12.20
CA TRP A 162 13.28 -2.60 13.56
C TRP A 162 12.44 -1.87 14.62
N LEU A 163 12.25 -0.57 14.46
CA LEU A 163 11.41 0.24 15.36
C LEU A 163 9.96 -0.27 15.36
N LEU A 164 9.38 -0.47 14.17
CA LEU A 164 8.01 -0.96 14.06
C LEU A 164 7.89 -2.41 14.56
N THR A 165 8.88 -3.27 14.32
CA THR A 165 8.91 -4.64 14.87
C THR A 165 8.96 -4.63 16.39
N ALA A 166 9.78 -3.76 16.99
CA ALA A 166 9.82 -3.59 18.44
C ALA A 166 8.48 -3.10 18.98
N ALA A 167 7.90 -2.05 18.38
CA ALA A 167 6.58 -1.54 18.75
C ALA A 167 5.49 -2.62 18.66
N ASN A 168 5.52 -3.45 17.61
CA ASN A 168 4.58 -4.57 17.44
C ASN A 168 4.75 -5.69 18.48
N SER A 169 5.92 -5.79 19.10
CA SER A 169 6.21 -6.79 20.12
C SER A 169 5.72 -6.38 21.52
N PHE A 170 5.50 -5.08 21.78
CA PHE A 170 5.09 -4.57 23.10
C PHE A 170 3.57 -4.63 23.37
N GLY A 171 2.74 -4.88 22.36
CA GLY A 171 1.32 -5.16 22.58
C GLY A 171 0.41 -4.84 21.40
N VAL A 172 -0.53 -5.75 21.14
CA VAL A 172 -1.51 -5.65 20.04
C VAL A 172 -2.41 -4.42 20.12
N LEU A 173 -2.73 -3.92 21.32
CA LEU A 173 -3.55 -2.72 21.50
C LEU A 173 -2.79 -1.45 21.09
N ALA A 174 -1.51 -1.34 21.46
CA ALA A 174 -0.66 -0.22 21.07
C ALA A 174 -0.45 -0.19 19.55
N SER A 175 -0.21 -1.35 18.93
CA SER A 175 -0.16 -1.48 17.47
C SER A 175 -1.46 -1.05 16.78
N GLY A 176 -2.60 -1.45 17.33
CA GLY A 176 -3.92 -1.07 16.80
C GLY A 176 -4.14 0.45 16.85
N MET A 177 -3.80 1.10 17.96
CA MET A 177 -3.90 2.56 18.09
C MET A 177 -2.97 3.29 17.11
N LEU A 178 -1.70 2.85 17.01
CA LEU A 178 -0.75 3.43 16.06
C LEU A 178 -1.23 3.28 14.62
N GLN A 179 -1.78 2.12 14.26
CA GLN A 179 -2.34 1.89 12.93
C GLN A 179 -3.51 2.83 12.64
N ASN A 180 -4.44 3.00 13.58
CA ASN A 180 -5.59 3.90 13.40
C ASN A 180 -5.14 5.36 13.17
N VAL A 181 -4.19 5.85 13.96
CA VAL A 181 -3.63 7.20 13.81
C VAL A 181 -2.97 7.37 12.44
N LEU A 182 -2.13 6.42 12.02
CA LEU A 182 -1.48 6.45 10.71
C LEU A 182 -2.49 6.38 9.56
N SER A 183 -3.53 5.56 9.68
CA SER A 183 -4.59 5.46 8.68
C SER A 183 -5.37 6.76 8.54
N PHE A 184 -5.73 7.41 9.65
CA PHE A 184 -6.37 8.72 9.63
C PHE A 184 -5.47 9.77 8.97
N LEU A 185 -4.17 9.80 9.34
CA LEU A 185 -3.22 10.74 8.77
C LEU A 185 -3.07 10.58 7.25
N LYS A 186 -3.05 9.34 6.75
CA LYS A 186 -3.01 9.06 5.30
C LYS A 186 -4.23 9.59 4.56
N VAL A 187 -5.43 9.39 5.14
CA VAL A 187 -6.67 9.90 4.53
C VAL A 187 -6.67 11.43 4.53
N ALA A 188 -6.31 12.04 5.67
CA ALA A 188 -6.21 13.48 5.80
C ALA A 188 -5.20 14.08 4.80
N SER A 189 -4.03 13.47 4.63
CA SER A 189 -3.03 13.93 3.66
C SER A 189 -3.53 13.82 2.22
N LEU A 190 -4.28 12.77 1.89
CA LEU A 190 -4.85 12.62 0.55
C LEU A 190 -5.87 13.72 0.26
N ILE A 191 -6.77 14.01 1.21
CA ILE A 191 -7.75 15.10 1.09
C ILE A 191 -7.02 16.44 0.93
N ALA A 192 -5.96 16.68 1.70
CA ALA A 192 -5.17 17.90 1.61
C ALA A 192 -4.51 18.06 0.23
N ILE A 193 -3.94 16.99 -0.32
CA ILE A 193 -3.35 17.00 -1.67
C ILE A 193 -4.41 17.31 -2.72
N ILE A 194 -5.56 16.63 -2.66
CA ILE A 194 -6.69 16.88 -3.59
C ILE A 194 -7.12 18.35 -3.50
N GLY A 195 -7.38 18.84 -2.29
CA GLY A 195 -7.79 20.22 -2.06
C GLY A 195 -6.77 21.24 -2.59
N PHE A 196 -5.47 21.00 -2.36
CA PHE A 196 -4.40 21.85 -2.87
C PHE A 196 -4.36 21.85 -4.41
N CYS A 197 -4.46 20.69 -5.06
CA CYS A 197 -4.43 20.57 -6.51
C CYS A 197 -5.61 21.30 -7.18
N PHE A 198 -6.81 21.27 -6.60
CA PHE A 198 -7.98 21.98 -7.14
C PHE A 198 -8.01 23.47 -6.79
N ALA A 199 -7.25 23.92 -5.79
CA ALA A 199 -7.12 25.32 -5.45
C ALA A 199 -6.01 26.05 -6.24
N ALA A 200 -5.05 25.31 -6.80
CA ALA A 200 -4.00 25.87 -7.65
C ALA A 200 -4.57 26.32 -9.01
N PRO A 201 -4.03 27.39 -9.64
CA PRO A 201 -4.41 27.79 -10.99
C PRO A 201 -4.15 26.64 -11.97
N GLY A 202 -5.19 26.16 -12.64
CA GLY A 202 -5.10 25.08 -13.62
C GLY A 202 -5.65 25.50 -14.98
N GLU A 203 -5.01 25.05 -16.05
CA GLU A 203 -5.54 25.18 -17.41
C GLU A 203 -6.28 23.91 -17.83
N SER A 204 -7.38 24.06 -18.59
CA SER A 204 -8.16 22.93 -19.11
C SER A 204 -7.37 22.02 -20.06
N ILE A 205 -6.25 22.52 -20.61
CA ILE A 205 -5.36 21.75 -21.48
C ILE A 205 -4.76 20.53 -20.75
N ASN A 206 -4.59 20.63 -19.42
CA ASN A 206 -4.04 19.56 -18.59
C ASN A 206 -4.94 18.31 -18.53
N PHE A 207 -6.18 18.38 -19.00
CA PHE A 207 -7.10 17.24 -19.08
C PHE A 207 -7.21 16.64 -20.48
N THR A 208 -6.71 17.35 -21.51
CA THR A 208 -6.96 17.02 -22.92
C THR A 208 -5.72 16.67 -23.73
N THR A 209 -4.51 16.72 -23.16
CA THR A 209 -3.29 16.28 -23.84
C THR A 209 -3.37 14.79 -24.13
N ASN A 210 -3.90 14.46 -25.30
CA ASN A 210 -3.76 13.19 -25.99
C ASN A 210 -2.88 13.48 -27.19
N VAL A 211 -1.57 13.36 -27.04
CA VAL A 211 -0.62 13.35 -28.16
C VAL A 211 0.22 12.09 -28.04
#